data_AF-A0A7J8N0B8-F1
#
_entry.id   AF-A0A7J8N0B8-F1
#
_cell.length_a   1.000
_cell.length_b   1.000
_cell.length_c   1.000
_cell.angle_alpha   90.00
_cell.angle_beta   90.00
_cell.angle_gamma   90.00
#
_symmetry.space_group_name_H-M   'P 1'
#
loop_
_entity.id
_entity.type
_entity.pdbx_description
1 polymer ?
#
loop_
_entity_poly.entity_id
_entity_poly.type
_entity_poly.pdbx_seq_one_letter_code
_entity_poly.pdbx_strand_id
1 'polypeptide(L)'
;MPPREVHVQVTHSMSPQKIEIFKSLEDWAENNILTYLKPVEKCWQPQDFLPDPASDGFHEQVKELRERAKEIPDDYFVVLVGDMITEEALPTYQTMLNTLDGVRDETGASLTPWAIWTRAWTAEENRHGDLLNKYLYLSGRVDMRQIEKTIQYLIGSGMDPRTENNPYLGFIYTSFQERATFISHGNTARLAKEHGDIKLAQICGNIASDEKRHETAYTKIVEKLFEIDPDGTVLAFADMMRKKISMPAHLMYDGQDDNLFDNFSAVAQRLGVYTARDYADILEFLVNKWKVMELTGLSADGRKAQDYVCGLPPRIRRLEERAQGRAKEAPRVPFSWIFDREVQL
;
A
#
# COMPACT_ATOMS: atom_id res chain seq x y z
N MET A 1 19.05 -8.78 12.97
CA MET A 1 18.20 -8.28 14.09
C MET A 1 17.07 -7.49 13.45
N PRO A 2 15.84 -7.40 14.02
CA PRO A 2 14.79 -6.60 13.39
C PRO A 2 15.30 -5.17 13.14
N PRO A 3 15.15 -4.63 11.92
CA PRO A 3 15.52 -3.26 11.62
C PRO A 3 14.82 -2.29 12.60
N ARG A 4 15.59 -1.41 13.23
CA ARG A 4 15.10 -0.41 14.19
C ARG A 4 15.52 0.99 13.74
N GLU A 5 15.18 1.38 12.53
CA GLU A 5 15.33 2.77 12.11
C GLU A 5 14.07 3.56 12.48
N VAL A 6 14.02 4.04 13.72
CA VAL A 6 13.12 5.13 14.09
C VAL A 6 13.85 6.44 13.82
N HIS A 7 13.34 7.20 12.86
CA HIS A 7 13.73 8.60 12.69
C HIS A 7 13.46 9.36 14.00
N VAL A 8 14.05 10.54 14.17
CA VAL A 8 13.70 11.41 15.31
C VAL A 8 12.19 11.59 15.33
N GLN A 9 11.54 11.10 16.39
CA GLN A 9 10.08 11.09 16.47
C GLN A 9 9.55 12.51 16.57
N VAL A 10 8.76 12.88 15.58
CA VAL A 10 7.97 14.13 15.56
C VAL A 10 6.51 13.71 15.64
N THR A 11 5.80 14.23 16.64
CA THR A 11 4.37 13.95 16.86
C THR A 11 3.60 15.26 16.93
N HIS A 12 2.33 15.21 16.52
CA HIS A 12 1.40 16.34 16.55
C HIS A 12 1.92 17.61 15.87
N SER A 13 2.37 17.49 14.61
CA SER A 13 2.87 18.65 13.85
C SER A 13 1.76 19.58 13.32
N MET A 14 0.51 19.11 13.33
CA MET A 14 -0.65 19.93 12.98
C MET A 14 -1.04 20.86 14.12
N SER A 15 -1.33 22.12 13.80
CA SER A 15 -1.86 23.08 14.79
C SER A 15 -3.17 22.56 15.41
N PRO A 16 -3.35 22.57 16.74
CA PRO A 16 -4.55 22.01 17.39
C PRO A 16 -5.88 22.60 16.90
N GLN A 17 -5.89 23.87 16.49
CA GLN A 17 -7.09 24.53 15.95
C GLN A 17 -7.58 23.88 14.65
N LYS A 18 -6.71 23.22 13.88
CA LYS A 18 -7.09 22.53 12.63
C LYS A 18 -7.85 21.23 12.87
N ILE A 19 -7.89 20.71 14.10
CA ILE A 19 -8.78 19.58 14.45
C ILE A 19 -10.24 19.93 14.14
N GLU A 20 -10.65 21.19 14.34
CA GLU A 20 -12.02 21.64 14.08
C GLU A 20 -12.40 21.56 12.59
N ILE A 21 -11.43 21.57 11.67
CA ILE A 21 -11.67 21.35 10.24
C ILE A 21 -12.28 19.96 10.03
N PHE A 22 -11.66 18.92 10.60
CA PHE A 22 -12.11 17.54 10.43
C PHE A 22 -13.44 17.26 11.14
N LYS A 23 -13.68 17.89 12.29
CA LYS A 23 -15.00 17.85 12.94
C LYS A 23 -16.08 18.51 12.08
N SER A 24 -15.79 19.67 11.49
CA SER A 24 -16.74 20.35 10.60
C SER A 24 -17.02 19.60 9.29
N LEU A 25 -16.15 18.64 8.93
CA LEU A 25 -16.26 17.82 7.73
C LEU A 25 -16.96 16.47 7.98
N GLU A 26 -17.49 16.19 9.17
CA GLU A 26 -18.12 14.90 9.46
C GLU A 26 -19.31 14.62 8.52
N ASP A 27 -20.30 15.51 8.44
CA ASP A 27 -21.43 15.37 7.51
C ASP A 27 -20.96 15.24 6.05
N TRP A 28 -19.91 15.96 5.68
CA TRP A 28 -19.33 15.85 4.35
C TRP A 28 -18.72 14.46 4.11
N ALA A 29 -17.98 13.93 5.08
CA ALA A 29 -17.35 12.61 5.00
C ALA A 29 -18.38 11.48 4.95
N GLU A 30 -19.46 11.59 5.72
CA GLU A 30 -20.59 10.65 5.65
C GLU A 30 -21.17 10.59 4.23
N ASN A 31 -21.41 11.74 3.63
CA ASN A 31 -22.07 11.82 2.32
C ASN A 31 -21.14 11.65 1.10
N ASN A 32 -19.82 11.76 1.28
CA ASN A 32 -18.87 11.77 0.16
C ASN A 32 -17.77 10.73 0.25
N ILE A 33 -17.45 10.22 1.44
CA ILE A 33 -16.36 9.27 1.67
C ILE A 33 -16.93 7.89 1.99
N LEU A 34 -17.88 7.79 2.93
CA LEU A 34 -18.47 6.49 3.29
C LEU A 34 -19.21 5.83 2.12
N THR A 35 -19.62 6.59 1.12
CA THR A 35 -20.23 6.09 -0.12
C THR A 35 -19.31 5.21 -0.96
N TYR A 36 -17.99 5.27 -0.74
CA TYR A 36 -17.01 4.40 -1.44
C TYR A 36 -16.85 3.04 -0.78
N LEU A 37 -17.33 2.86 0.45
CA LEU A 37 -17.37 1.56 1.11
C LEU A 37 -18.42 0.68 0.45
N LYS A 38 -18.06 -0.58 0.23
CA LYS A 38 -18.99 -1.55 -0.32
C LYS A 38 -19.77 -2.18 0.85
N PRO A 39 -21.12 -2.24 0.79
CA PRO A 39 -21.87 -2.95 1.81
C PRO A 39 -21.42 -4.40 1.90
N VAL A 40 -21.24 -4.93 3.12
CA VAL A 40 -20.69 -6.26 3.38
C VAL A 40 -21.40 -7.36 2.57
N GLU A 41 -22.73 -7.31 2.51
CA GLU A 41 -23.57 -8.26 1.74
C GLU A 41 -23.33 -8.24 0.22
N LYS A 42 -22.61 -7.24 -0.29
CA LYS A 42 -22.21 -7.11 -1.69
C LYS A 42 -20.70 -7.29 -1.87
N CYS A 43 -19.94 -7.44 -0.79
CA CYS A 43 -18.50 -7.68 -0.85
C CYS A 43 -18.22 -9.10 -1.33
N TRP A 44 -17.14 -9.24 -2.08
CA TRP A 44 -16.55 -10.56 -2.30
C TRP A 44 -15.93 -11.05 -0.99
N GLN A 45 -15.87 -12.36 -0.80
CA GLN A 45 -15.19 -12.99 0.33
C GLN A 45 -14.07 -13.89 -0.17
N PRO A 46 -12.99 -14.12 0.62
CA PRO A 46 -11.88 -14.98 0.21
C PRO A 46 -12.32 -16.35 -0.33
N GLN A 47 -13.38 -16.93 0.24
CA GLN A 47 -13.91 -18.23 -0.17
C GLN A 47 -14.45 -18.25 -1.62
N ASP A 48 -14.84 -17.10 -2.19
CA ASP A 48 -15.33 -17.00 -3.57
C ASP A 48 -14.25 -17.37 -4.60
N PHE A 49 -12.97 -17.31 -4.20
CA PHE A 49 -11.81 -17.53 -5.09
C PHE A 49 -10.96 -18.73 -4.70
N LEU A 50 -11.28 -19.40 -3.58
CA LEU A 50 -10.53 -20.53 -3.05
C LEU A 50 -11.28 -21.84 -3.30
N PRO A 51 -10.57 -22.99 -3.34
CA PRO A 51 -11.22 -24.29 -3.32
C PRO A 51 -12.23 -24.40 -2.17
N ASP A 52 -13.42 -24.94 -2.46
CA ASP A 52 -14.50 -25.07 -1.48
C ASP A 52 -14.26 -26.32 -0.62
N PRO A 53 -13.94 -26.17 0.69
CA PRO A 53 -13.66 -27.31 1.56
C PRO A 53 -14.88 -28.18 1.87
N ALA A 54 -16.11 -27.70 1.61
CA ALA A 54 -17.34 -28.45 1.80
C ALA A 54 -17.80 -29.19 0.52
N SER A 55 -17.12 -28.97 -0.60
CA SER A 55 -17.45 -29.61 -1.89
C SER A 55 -16.80 -30.98 -2.02
N ASP A 56 -17.53 -31.94 -2.62
CA ASP A 56 -16.96 -33.23 -3.07
C ASP A 56 -15.77 -33.05 -4.03
N GLY A 57 -15.70 -31.89 -4.71
CA GLY A 57 -14.61 -31.53 -5.63
C GLY A 57 -13.38 -30.89 -4.97
N PHE A 58 -13.37 -30.70 -3.64
CA PHE A 58 -12.32 -29.95 -2.95
C PHE A 58 -10.90 -30.41 -3.33
N HIS A 59 -10.64 -31.73 -3.28
CA HIS A 59 -9.31 -32.28 -3.54
C HIS A 59 -8.83 -32.05 -4.98
N GLU A 60 -9.73 -32.15 -5.98
CA GLU A 60 -9.36 -31.87 -7.37
C GLU A 60 -9.12 -30.37 -7.57
N GLN A 61 -9.95 -29.50 -6.97
CA GLN A 61 -9.76 -28.05 -7.04
C GLN A 61 -8.41 -27.60 -6.44
N VAL A 62 -8.00 -28.19 -5.30
CA VAL A 62 -6.67 -27.96 -4.70
C VAL A 62 -5.56 -28.47 -5.61
N LYS A 63 -5.72 -29.66 -6.18
CA LYS A 63 -4.74 -30.24 -7.11
C LYS A 63 -4.57 -29.35 -8.35
N GLU A 64 -5.65 -28.89 -8.97
CA GLU A 64 -5.59 -27.97 -10.10
C GLU A 64 -4.88 -26.65 -9.75
N LEU A 65 -5.13 -26.08 -8.57
CA LEU A 65 -4.41 -24.90 -8.08
C LEU A 65 -2.91 -25.16 -8.02
N ARG A 66 -2.51 -26.30 -7.44
CA ARG A 66 -1.10 -26.68 -7.32
C ARG A 66 -0.44 -26.96 -8.67
N GLU A 67 -1.15 -27.56 -9.62
CA GLU A 67 -0.63 -27.77 -10.97
C GLU A 67 -0.38 -26.44 -11.69
N ARG A 68 -1.33 -25.48 -11.63
CA ARG A 68 -1.10 -24.13 -12.18
C ARG A 68 0.07 -23.41 -11.50
N ALA A 69 0.19 -23.53 -10.18
CA ALA A 69 1.26 -22.89 -9.41
C ALA A 69 2.67 -23.40 -9.75
N LYS A 70 2.83 -24.58 -10.38
CA LYS A 70 4.13 -25.06 -10.87
C LYS A 70 4.64 -24.29 -12.09
N GLU A 71 3.73 -23.75 -12.89
CA GLU A 71 4.04 -22.99 -14.12
C GLU A 71 4.43 -21.53 -13.81
N ILE A 72 4.23 -21.10 -12.56
CA ILE A 72 4.57 -19.75 -12.09
C ILE A 72 6.00 -19.75 -11.50
N PRO A 73 6.89 -18.86 -11.97
CA PRO A 73 8.29 -18.84 -11.54
C PRO A 73 8.45 -18.38 -10.09
N ASP A 74 9.55 -18.78 -9.46
CA ASP A 74 9.87 -18.35 -8.08
C ASP A 74 10.00 -16.82 -7.96
N ASP A 75 10.48 -16.15 -9.02
CA ASP A 75 10.57 -14.68 -9.10
C ASP A 75 9.21 -14.02 -8.80
N TYR A 76 8.13 -14.56 -9.38
CA TYR A 76 6.78 -14.07 -9.16
C TYR A 76 6.33 -14.34 -7.72
N PHE A 77 6.63 -15.53 -7.18
CA PHE A 77 6.26 -15.87 -5.80
C PHE A 77 6.97 -15.00 -4.76
N VAL A 78 8.23 -14.60 -4.99
CA VAL A 78 8.91 -13.64 -4.09
C VAL A 78 8.13 -12.33 -4.01
N VAL A 79 7.64 -11.82 -5.13
CA VAL A 79 6.85 -10.58 -5.14
C VAL A 79 5.47 -10.76 -4.52
N LEU A 80 4.74 -11.82 -4.91
CA LEU A 80 3.42 -12.11 -4.35
C LEU A 80 3.47 -12.34 -2.83
N VAL A 81 4.55 -12.94 -2.33
CA VAL A 81 4.79 -13.10 -0.89
C VAL A 81 5.02 -11.74 -0.23
N GLY A 82 5.83 -10.86 -0.81
CA GLY A 82 6.05 -9.51 -0.26
C GLY A 82 4.77 -8.67 -0.23
N ASP A 83 3.95 -8.76 -1.27
CA ASP A 83 2.61 -8.15 -1.29
C ASP A 83 1.75 -8.70 -0.14
N MET A 84 1.65 -10.03 -0.02
CA MET A 84 0.87 -10.69 1.04
C MET A 84 1.35 -10.34 2.46
N ILE A 85 2.66 -10.32 2.70
CA ILE A 85 3.23 -9.94 4.01
C ILE A 85 2.86 -8.49 4.35
N THR A 86 2.82 -7.63 3.34
CA THR A 86 2.40 -6.24 3.49
C THR A 86 0.92 -6.19 3.88
N GLU A 87 0.04 -6.96 3.24
CA GLU A 87 -1.39 -7.02 3.62
C GLU A 87 -1.59 -7.52 5.06
N GLU A 88 -0.85 -8.55 5.49
CA GLU A 88 -0.99 -9.16 6.81
C GLU A 88 -0.54 -8.24 7.96
N ALA A 89 0.21 -7.17 7.66
CA ALA A 89 0.60 -6.16 8.66
C ALA A 89 -0.49 -5.11 8.95
N LEU A 90 -1.73 -5.37 8.51
CA LEU A 90 -2.93 -4.53 8.67
C LEU A 90 -3.13 -3.89 10.07
N PRO A 91 -2.85 -4.56 11.21
CA PRO A 91 -2.98 -3.91 12.52
C PRO A 91 -2.16 -2.61 12.64
N THR A 92 -1.00 -2.56 11.98
CA THR A 92 -0.14 -1.36 11.92
C THR A 92 -0.83 -0.22 11.16
N TYR A 93 -1.56 -0.53 10.10
CA TYR A 93 -2.18 0.48 9.23
C TYR A 93 -3.43 1.09 9.85
N GLN A 94 -4.26 0.26 10.49
CA GLN A 94 -5.36 0.76 11.31
C GLN A 94 -4.83 1.61 12.48
N THR A 95 -3.74 1.19 13.12
CA THR A 95 -3.08 1.97 14.18
C THR A 95 -2.63 3.32 13.65
N MET A 96 -1.98 3.35 12.48
CA MET A 96 -1.54 4.57 11.82
C MET A 96 -2.69 5.55 11.60
N LEU A 97 -3.82 5.11 11.03
CA LEU A 97 -5.02 5.96 10.88
C LEU A 97 -5.53 6.48 12.23
N ASN A 98 -5.51 5.63 13.26
CA ASN A 98 -5.90 6.00 14.63
C ASN A 98 -4.84 6.85 15.38
N THR A 99 -3.69 7.16 14.77
CA THR A 99 -2.78 8.18 15.31
C THR A 99 -3.13 9.59 14.83
N LEU A 100 -3.95 9.74 13.79
CA LEU A 100 -4.20 11.02 13.14
C LEU A 100 -5.20 11.89 13.93
N ASP A 101 -4.76 13.09 14.28
CA ASP A 101 -5.51 14.05 15.08
C ASP A 101 -6.80 14.50 14.37
N GLY A 102 -7.93 14.42 15.06
CA GLY A 102 -9.22 14.84 14.53
C GLY A 102 -9.98 13.79 13.70
N VAL A 103 -9.35 12.66 13.37
CA VAL A 103 -10.00 11.56 12.61
C VAL A 103 -9.90 10.19 13.29
N ARG A 104 -9.03 10.03 14.29
CA ARG A 104 -8.86 8.77 15.04
C ARG A 104 -10.13 8.31 15.76
N ASP A 105 -10.26 6.99 15.92
CA ASP A 105 -11.30 6.38 16.75
C ASP A 105 -10.92 6.42 18.24
N GLU A 106 -11.59 7.27 19.02
CA GLU A 106 -11.33 7.44 20.45
C GLU A 106 -11.79 6.27 21.33
N THR A 107 -12.70 5.42 20.83
CA THR A 107 -13.34 4.38 21.67
C THR A 107 -13.24 2.97 21.10
N GLY A 108 -12.75 2.83 19.86
CA GLY A 108 -12.83 1.60 19.08
C GLY A 108 -14.22 1.33 18.50
N ALA A 109 -15.19 2.19 18.78
CA ALA A 109 -16.56 2.11 18.29
C ALA A 109 -17.18 3.51 18.11
N SER A 110 -16.35 4.55 17.92
CA SER A 110 -16.84 5.91 17.71
C SER A 110 -17.77 5.97 16.50
N LEU A 111 -18.83 6.76 16.62
CA LEU A 111 -19.83 6.95 15.56
C LEU A 111 -19.45 8.05 14.56
N THR A 112 -18.28 8.67 14.72
CA THR A 112 -17.81 9.64 13.73
C THR A 112 -17.59 8.95 12.38
N PRO A 113 -17.90 9.62 11.26
CA PRO A 113 -17.70 9.03 9.93
C PRO A 113 -16.24 8.68 9.66
N TRP A 114 -15.29 9.41 10.24
CA TRP A 114 -13.86 9.08 10.18
C TRP A 114 -13.51 7.74 10.84
N ALA A 115 -14.09 7.47 12.02
CA ALA A 115 -13.90 6.20 12.71
C ALA A 115 -14.63 5.05 12.00
N ILE A 116 -15.84 5.31 11.47
CA ILE A 116 -16.58 4.34 10.65
C ILE A 116 -15.77 3.97 9.40
N TRP A 117 -15.21 4.96 8.69
CA TRP A 117 -14.31 4.71 7.56
C TRP A 117 -13.14 3.83 7.98
N THR A 118 -12.41 4.22 9.03
CA THR A 118 -11.23 3.47 9.49
C THR A 118 -11.55 2.01 9.77
N ARG A 119 -12.63 1.72 10.50
CA ARG A 119 -13.04 0.34 10.80
C ARG A 119 -13.52 -0.42 9.56
N ALA A 120 -14.30 0.21 8.70
CA ALA A 120 -14.85 -0.44 7.51
C ALA A 120 -13.79 -0.68 6.42
N TRP A 121 -12.89 0.28 6.20
CA TRP A 121 -11.69 0.12 5.37
C TRP A 121 -10.87 -1.07 5.88
N THR A 122 -10.54 -1.10 7.18
CA THR A 122 -9.80 -2.23 7.79
C THR A 122 -10.51 -3.57 7.56
N ALA A 123 -11.85 -3.60 7.65
CA ALA A 123 -12.62 -4.82 7.39
C ALA A 123 -12.57 -5.25 5.90
N GLU A 124 -12.52 -4.29 4.97
CA GLU A 124 -12.31 -4.59 3.56
C GLU A 124 -10.90 -5.13 3.30
N GLU A 125 -9.86 -4.48 3.84
CA GLU A 125 -8.43 -4.84 3.73
C GLU A 125 -8.12 -6.23 4.28
N ASN A 126 -8.74 -6.62 5.40
CA ASN A 126 -8.47 -7.92 6.04
C ASN A 126 -8.65 -9.09 5.06
N ARG A 127 -9.59 -8.98 4.11
CA ARG A 127 -9.86 -10.03 3.13
C ARG A 127 -8.71 -10.23 2.15
N HIS A 128 -7.86 -9.22 1.92
CA HIS A 128 -6.74 -9.28 0.99
C HIS A 128 -5.66 -10.22 1.51
N GLY A 129 -5.17 -9.98 2.73
CA GLY A 129 -4.24 -10.87 3.43
C GLY A 129 -4.80 -12.27 3.56
N ASP A 130 -6.05 -12.41 4.00
CA ASP A 130 -6.74 -13.69 4.16
C ASP A 130 -6.75 -14.54 2.87
N LEU A 131 -6.99 -13.91 1.72
CA LEU A 131 -7.08 -14.57 0.43
C LEU A 131 -5.70 -14.96 -0.08
N LEU A 132 -4.74 -14.03 -0.05
CA LEU A 132 -3.37 -14.29 -0.50
C LEU A 132 -2.68 -15.35 0.37
N ASN A 133 -2.89 -15.32 1.69
CA ASN A 133 -2.36 -16.31 2.63
C ASN A 133 -2.81 -17.73 2.25
N LYS A 134 -4.12 -17.93 2.13
CA LYS A 134 -4.69 -19.25 1.82
C LYS A 134 -4.28 -19.71 0.42
N TYR A 135 -4.17 -18.81 -0.56
CA TYR A 135 -3.64 -19.13 -1.88
C TYR A 135 -2.18 -19.63 -1.80
N LEU A 136 -1.30 -18.87 -1.15
CA LEU A 136 0.12 -19.20 -1.00
C LEU A 136 0.31 -20.52 -0.24
N TYR A 137 -0.44 -20.72 0.85
CA TYR A 137 -0.46 -21.98 1.61
C TYR A 137 -0.83 -23.17 0.71
N LEU A 138 -1.93 -23.08 -0.05
CA LEU A 138 -2.40 -24.17 -0.90
C LEU A 138 -1.45 -24.44 -2.08
N SER A 139 -0.77 -23.41 -2.60
CA SER A 139 0.15 -23.51 -3.73
C SER A 139 1.27 -24.53 -3.49
N GLY A 140 1.77 -24.63 -2.25
CA GLY A 140 2.94 -25.44 -1.91
C GLY A 140 4.25 -24.97 -2.55
N ARG A 141 4.30 -23.72 -3.04
CA ARG A 141 5.49 -23.16 -3.72
C ARG A 141 6.43 -22.41 -2.76
N VAL A 142 5.93 -22.01 -1.60
CA VAL A 142 6.59 -21.12 -0.64
C VAL A 142 6.70 -21.75 0.76
N ASP A 143 7.63 -21.26 1.57
CA ASP A 143 7.83 -21.65 2.97
C ASP A 143 6.97 -20.76 3.89
N MET A 144 5.76 -21.25 4.19
CA MET A 144 4.83 -20.52 5.06
C MET A 144 5.41 -20.22 6.44
N ARG A 145 6.30 -21.07 6.99
CA ARG A 145 6.88 -20.83 8.31
C ARG A 145 7.80 -19.61 8.31
N GLN A 146 8.58 -19.43 7.25
CA GLN A 146 9.44 -18.26 7.09
C GLN A 146 8.62 -16.99 6.81
N ILE A 147 7.53 -17.11 6.05
CA ILE A 147 6.59 -16.01 5.81
C ILE A 147 5.92 -15.57 7.13
N GLU A 148 5.37 -16.50 7.90
CA GLU A 148 4.71 -16.22 9.19
C GLU A 148 5.67 -15.55 10.19
N LYS A 149 6.93 -16.00 10.25
CA LYS A 149 7.98 -15.31 11.04
C LYS A 149 8.20 -13.88 10.56
N THR A 150 8.23 -13.67 9.25
CA THR A 150 8.44 -12.35 8.65
C THR A 150 7.29 -11.40 9.01
N ILE A 151 6.04 -11.87 8.93
CA ILE A 151 4.85 -11.13 9.36
C ILE A 151 4.95 -10.77 10.85
N GLN A 152 5.32 -11.73 11.69
CA GLN A 152 5.48 -11.50 13.13
C GLN A 152 6.55 -10.43 13.43
N TYR A 153 7.67 -10.46 12.72
CA TYR A 153 8.69 -9.42 12.84
C TYR A 153 8.18 -8.07 12.37
N LEU A 154 7.48 -8.01 11.23
CA LEU A 154 7.00 -6.77 10.66
C LEU A 154 5.96 -6.10 11.57
N ILE A 155 4.95 -6.83 12.05
CA ILE A 155 3.96 -6.32 13.01
C ILE A 155 4.64 -5.87 14.30
N GLY A 156 5.58 -6.67 14.83
CA GLY A 156 6.31 -6.31 16.04
C GLY A 156 7.24 -5.11 15.88
N SER A 157 7.67 -4.81 14.66
CA SER A 157 8.48 -3.62 14.33
C SER A 157 7.61 -2.39 14.12
N GLY A 158 6.38 -2.57 13.63
CA GLY A 158 5.50 -1.48 13.23
C GLY A 158 6.06 -0.72 12.04
N MET A 159 5.64 0.53 11.89
CA MET A 159 6.09 1.43 10.84
C MET A 159 5.98 2.89 11.32
N ASP A 160 6.93 3.74 10.95
CA ASP A 160 6.82 5.20 11.05
C ASP A 160 6.64 5.81 9.64
N PRO A 161 5.41 6.19 9.25
CA PRO A 161 5.15 6.85 7.96
C PRO A 161 5.55 8.33 7.95
N ARG A 162 6.04 8.86 9.08
CA ARG A 162 6.43 10.27 9.27
C ARG A 162 5.29 11.25 8.98
N THR A 163 4.06 10.81 9.31
CA THR A 163 2.82 11.59 9.20
C THR A 163 2.51 12.40 10.44
N GLU A 164 3.25 12.21 11.54
CA GLU A 164 3.30 13.14 12.68
C GLU A 164 1.93 13.46 13.30
N ASN A 165 1.04 12.46 13.35
CA ASN A 165 -0.35 12.60 13.78
C ASN A 165 -1.18 13.60 12.94
N ASN A 166 -0.68 14.06 11.80
CA ASN A 166 -1.29 15.11 11.00
C ASN A 166 -2.10 14.49 9.85
N PRO A 167 -3.44 14.64 9.82
CA PRO A 167 -4.25 14.03 8.76
C PRO A 167 -3.97 14.59 7.36
N TYR A 168 -3.41 15.79 7.22
CA TYR A 168 -2.97 16.26 5.91
C TYR A 168 -1.86 15.35 5.36
N LEU A 169 -0.84 15.09 6.18
CA LEU A 169 0.25 14.17 5.83
C LEU A 169 -0.26 12.73 5.67
N GLY A 170 -1.12 12.29 6.60
CA GLY A 170 -1.75 10.97 6.60
C GLY A 170 -2.53 10.66 5.33
N PHE A 171 -3.44 11.55 4.91
CA PHE A 171 -4.26 11.31 3.72
C PHE A 171 -3.50 11.48 2.40
N ILE A 172 -2.43 12.27 2.37
CA ILE A 172 -1.49 12.28 1.23
C ILE A 172 -0.73 10.95 1.16
N TYR A 173 -0.26 10.44 2.30
CA TYR A 173 0.41 9.16 2.40
C TYR A 173 -0.51 8.01 1.93
N THR A 174 -1.73 7.91 2.45
CA THR A 174 -2.66 6.84 2.04
C THR A 174 -3.07 6.96 0.59
N SER A 175 -3.35 8.16 0.07
CA SER A 175 -3.64 8.36 -1.37
C SER A 175 -2.52 7.84 -2.27
N PHE A 176 -1.27 7.96 -1.84
CA PHE A 176 -0.12 7.44 -2.57
C PHE A 176 -0.03 5.92 -2.47
N GLN A 177 -0.15 5.37 -1.25
CA GLN A 177 -0.01 3.93 -1.00
C GLN A 177 -1.09 3.10 -1.68
N GLU A 178 -2.35 3.52 -1.60
CA GLU A 178 -3.49 2.86 -2.24
C GLU A 178 -3.34 2.79 -3.77
N ARG A 179 -2.70 3.82 -4.35
CA ARG A 179 -2.37 3.77 -5.78
C ARG A 179 -1.18 2.84 -6.06
N ALA A 180 -0.22 2.75 -5.16
CA ALA A 180 0.92 1.84 -5.28
C ALA A 180 0.47 0.37 -5.22
N THR A 181 -0.38 0.02 -4.26
CA THR A 181 -0.99 -1.32 -4.12
C THR A 181 -1.90 -1.63 -5.31
N PHE A 182 -2.72 -0.68 -5.77
CA PHE A 182 -3.49 -0.83 -7.01
C PHE A 182 -2.61 -1.23 -8.22
N ILE A 183 -1.46 -0.56 -8.39
CA ILE A 183 -0.51 -0.86 -9.47
C ILE A 183 0.13 -2.24 -9.25
N SER A 184 0.62 -2.54 -8.04
CA SER A 184 1.28 -3.82 -7.72
C SER A 184 0.34 -4.99 -8.00
N HIS A 185 -0.86 -4.98 -7.40
CA HIS A 185 -1.88 -6.03 -7.57
C HIS A 185 -2.38 -6.12 -9.01
N GLY A 186 -2.52 -5.00 -9.71
CA GLY A 186 -2.88 -4.99 -11.14
C GLY A 186 -1.80 -5.64 -12.02
N ASN A 187 -0.52 -5.39 -11.74
CA ASN A 187 0.59 -5.96 -12.47
C ASN A 187 0.79 -7.45 -12.17
N THR A 188 0.68 -7.87 -10.89
CA THR A 188 0.71 -9.29 -10.54
C THR A 188 -0.47 -10.04 -11.14
N ALA A 189 -1.66 -9.44 -11.21
CA ALA A 189 -2.80 -10.03 -11.93
C ALA A 189 -2.51 -10.28 -13.42
N ARG A 190 -1.85 -9.32 -14.09
CA ARG A 190 -1.45 -9.46 -15.50
C ARG A 190 -0.41 -10.58 -15.66
N LEU A 191 0.63 -10.59 -14.84
CA LEU A 191 1.67 -11.62 -14.87
C LEU A 191 1.11 -13.01 -14.57
N ALA A 192 0.21 -13.17 -13.60
CA ALA A 192 -0.47 -14.42 -13.32
C ALA A 192 -1.19 -14.98 -14.55
N LYS A 193 -1.89 -14.10 -15.29
CA LYS A 193 -2.56 -14.46 -16.54
C LYS A 193 -1.58 -14.85 -17.64
N GLU A 194 -0.44 -14.16 -17.75
CA GLU A 194 0.63 -14.49 -18.70
C GLU A 194 1.24 -15.88 -18.42
N HIS A 195 1.31 -16.27 -17.15
CA HIS A 195 1.70 -17.62 -16.71
C HIS A 195 0.55 -18.65 -16.75
N GLY A 196 -0.62 -18.27 -17.27
CA GLY A 196 -1.75 -19.18 -17.47
C GLY A 196 -2.65 -19.41 -16.25
N ASP A 197 -2.42 -18.75 -15.10
CA ASP A 197 -3.29 -18.85 -13.93
C ASP A 197 -4.33 -17.72 -13.89
N ILE A 198 -5.44 -17.94 -14.62
CA ILE A 198 -6.56 -17.00 -14.67
C ILE A 198 -7.22 -16.81 -13.29
N LYS A 199 -7.22 -17.84 -12.43
CA LYS A 199 -7.82 -17.73 -11.10
C LYS A 199 -6.98 -16.84 -10.19
N LEU A 200 -5.65 -16.98 -10.23
CA LEU A 200 -4.76 -16.04 -9.54
C LEU A 200 -4.89 -14.61 -10.10
N ALA A 201 -5.04 -14.46 -11.42
CA ALA A 201 -5.29 -13.16 -12.02
C ALA A 201 -6.59 -12.51 -11.50
N GLN A 202 -7.64 -13.31 -11.28
CA GLN A 202 -8.88 -12.84 -10.66
C GLN A 202 -8.69 -12.46 -9.19
N ILE A 203 -7.90 -13.22 -8.43
CA ILE A 203 -7.57 -12.90 -7.02
C ILE A 203 -6.92 -11.52 -6.94
N CYS A 204 -5.78 -11.33 -7.61
CA CYS A 204 -5.04 -10.06 -7.59
C CYS A 204 -5.88 -8.90 -8.18
N GLY A 205 -6.65 -9.16 -9.24
CA GLY A 205 -7.50 -8.15 -9.86
C GLY A 205 -8.68 -7.68 -8.98
N ASN A 206 -9.25 -8.55 -8.15
CA ASN A 206 -10.30 -8.15 -7.21
C ASN A 206 -9.75 -7.33 -6.06
N ILE A 207 -8.56 -7.68 -5.54
CA ILE A 207 -7.86 -6.87 -4.53
C ILE A 207 -7.59 -5.49 -5.11
N ALA A 208 -6.96 -5.39 -6.29
CA ALA A 208 -6.74 -4.12 -6.99
C ALA A 208 -8.01 -3.28 -7.17
N SER A 209 -9.18 -3.91 -7.34
CA SER A 209 -10.44 -3.19 -7.47
C SER A 209 -10.90 -2.52 -6.17
N ASP A 210 -10.56 -3.09 -5.02
CA ASP A 210 -10.78 -2.49 -3.70
C ASP A 210 -9.83 -1.31 -3.48
N GLU A 211 -8.53 -1.51 -3.73
CA GLU A 211 -7.50 -0.43 -3.68
C GLU A 211 -7.95 0.80 -4.48
N LYS A 212 -8.53 0.59 -5.66
CA LYS A 212 -8.97 1.70 -6.52
C LYS A 212 -10.08 2.53 -5.88
N ARG A 213 -11.00 1.89 -5.14
CA ARG A 213 -12.06 2.60 -4.41
C ARG A 213 -11.47 3.37 -3.24
N HIS A 214 -10.54 2.78 -2.51
CA HIS A 214 -9.87 3.45 -1.39
C HIS A 214 -9.02 4.63 -1.86
N GLU A 215 -8.23 4.47 -2.93
CA GLU A 215 -7.53 5.58 -3.61
C GLU A 215 -8.50 6.71 -3.95
N THR A 216 -9.66 6.39 -4.50
CA THR A 216 -10.67 7.40 -4.88
C THR A 216 -11.22 8.13 -3.66
N ALA A 217 -11.46 7.42 -2.56
CA ALA A 217 -11.93 8.02 -1.31
C ALA A 217 -10.85 8.94 -0.69
N TYR A 218 -9.61 8.47 -0.52
CA TYR A 218 -8.54 9.27 0.07
C TYR A 218 -8.16 10.48 -0.78
N THR A 219 -8.08 10.32 -2.11
CA THR A 219 -7.81 11.45 -3.00
C THR A 219 -8.91 12.51 -2.93
N LYS A 220 -10.16 12.12 -2.66
CA LYS A 220 -11.28 13.06 -2.46
C LYS A 220 -11.18 13.82 -1.13
N ILE A 221 -10.66 13.19 -0.07
CA ILE A 221 -10.38 13.89 1.19
C ILE A 221 -9.35 15.00 0.95
N VAL A 222 -8.24 14.69 0.28
CA VAL A 222 -7.20 15.69 0.01
C VAL A 222 -7.68 16.76 -0.97
N GLU A 223 -8.50 16.41 -1.97
CA GLU A 223 -9.19 17.37 -2.84
C GLU A 223 -10.01 18.37 -2.01
N LYS A 224 -10.77 17.89 -1.02
CA LYS A 224 -11.53 18.76 -0.11
C LYS A 224 -10.64 19.63 0.79
N LEU A 225 -9.50 19.10 1.23
CA LEU A 225 -8.53 19.89 2.00
C LEU A 225 -7.90 21.00 1.15
N PHE A 226 -7.67 20.78 -0.16
CA PHE A 226 -7.24 21.84 -1.07
C PHE A 226 -8.29 22.94 -1.27
N GLU A 227 -9.59 22.62 -1.19
CA GLU A 227 -10.65 23.65 -1.21
C GLU A 227 -10.66 24.52 0.05
N ILE A 228 -10.34 23.95 1.21
CA ILE A 228 -10.50 24.60 2.53
C ILE A 228 -9.23 25.29 2.99
N ASP A 229 -8.09 24.62 2.83
CA ASP A 229 -6.77 25.08 3.27
C ASP A 229 -5.71 24.75 2.20
N PRO A 230 -5.76 25.43 1.03
CA PRO A 230 -4.84 25.14 -0.06
C PRO A 230 -3.37 25.34 0.32
N ASP A 231 -3.06 26.31 1.18
CA ASP A 231 -1.69 26.61 1.61
C ASP A 231 -1.14 25.53 2.55
N GLY A 232 -1.92 25.14 3.58
CA GLY A 232 -1.52 24.05 4.47
C GLY A 232 -1.39 22.71 3.74
N THR A 233 -2.30 22.44 2.80
CA THR A 233 -2.32 21.18 2.05
C THR A 233 -1.15 21.06 1.08
N VAL A 234 -0.79 22.13 0.35
CA VAL A 234 0.37 22.09 -0.55
C VAL A 234 1.69 21.97 0.23
N LEU A 235 1.78 22.61 1.40
CA LEU A 235 2.94 22.48 2.29
C LEU A 235 3.10 21.04 2.78
N ALA A 236 2.01 20.39 3.21
CA ALA A 236 1.98 19.00 3.61
C ALA A 236 2.39 18.06 2.46
N PHE A 237 1.92 18.32 1.24
CA PHE A 237 2.29 17.52 0.07
C PHE A 237 3.79 17.64 -0.25
N ALA A 238 4.32 18.87 -0.25
CA ALA A 238 5.75 19.08 -0.43
C ALA A 238 6.57 18.43 0.69
N ASP A 239 6.09 18.45 1.93
CA ASP A 239 6.77 17.85 3.07
C ASP A 239 6.86 16.32 2.94
N MET A 240 5.76 15.63 2.64
CA MET A 240 5.78 14.19 2.37
C MET A 240 6.73 13.84 1.21
N MET A 241 6.78 14.67 0.17
CA MET A 241 7.71 14.48 -0.94
C MET A 241 9.18 14.73 -0.57
N ARG A 242 9.48 15.59 0.40
CA ARG A 242 10.86 15.75 0.93
C ARG A 242 11.26 14.56 1.80
N LYS A 243 10.32 14.05 2.60
CA LYS A 243 10.50 12.86 3.45
C LYS A 243 10.65 11.58 2.62
N LYS A 244 10.13 11.59 1.39
CA LYS A 244 9.86 10.43 0.53
C LYS A 244 8.75 9.57 1.13
N ILE A 245 7.91 9.01 0.27
CA ILE A 245 6.88 8.07 0.73
C ILE A 245 7.57 6.73 1.01
N SER A 246 7.80 6.44 2.29
CA SER A 246 8.32 5.14 2.73
C SER A 246 7.27 4.06 2.54
N MET A 247 7.66 2.90 2.02
CA MET A 247 6.76 1.75 1.94
C MET A 247 6.43 1.22 3.33
N PRO A 248 5.19 0.76 3.59
CA PRO A 248 4.79 0.28 4.90
C PRO A 248 5.64 -0.88 5.40
N ALA A 249 5.97 -1.83 4.52
CA ALA A 249 6.78 -3.00 4.85
C ALA A 249 8.30 -2.77 4.77
N HIS A 250 8.81 -1.52 4.77
CA HIS A 250 10.24 -1.26 4.61
C HIS A 250 11.15 -1.84 5.70
N LEU A 251 10.60 -2.22 6.86
CA LEU A 251 11.31 -2.89 7.96
C LEU A 251 11.20 -4.43 7.89
N MET A 252 10.88 -4.99 6.71
CA MET A 252 10.75 -6.43 6.52
C MET A 252 12.01 -7.19 6.95
N TYR A 253 11.83 -8.29 7.68
CA TYR A 253 12.91 -9.12 8.18
C TYR A 253 12.46 -10.56 8.42
N ASP A 254 13.19 -11.55 7.92
CA ASP A 254 12.84 -12.98 8.00
C ASP A 254 13.61 -13.75 9.09
N GLY A 255 14.49 -13.06 9.81
CA GLY A 255 15.41 -13.64 10.79
C GLY A 255 16.84 -13.86 10.29
N GLN A 256 17.12 -13.62 9.00
CA GLN A 256 18.45 -13.86 8.41
C GLN A 256 18.91 -12.79 7.40
N ASP A 257 18.00 -12.20 6.62
CA ASP A 257 18.35 -11.16 5.64
C ASP A 257 18.03 -9.76 6.18
N ASP A 258 19.08 -9.01 6.55
CA ASP A 258 18.95 -7.62 7.03
C ASP A 258 18.56 -6.63 5.91
N ASN A 259 18.63 -7.01 4.62
CA ASN A 259 18.24 -6.17 3.46
C ASN A 259 17.03 -6.74 2.72
N LEU A 260 16.18 -7.51 3.41
CA LEU A 260 15.08 -8.26 2.79
C LEU A 260 14.14 -7.37 1.97
N PHE A 261 13.80 -6.18 2.47
CA PHE A 261 12.95 -5.23 1.74
C PHE A 261 13.61 -4.74 0.44
N ASP A 262 14.90 -4.42 0.46
CA ASP A 262 15.63 -3.95 -0.73
C ASP A 262 15.74 -5.07 -1.77
N ASN A 263 16.03 -6.30 -1.32
CA ASN A 263 16.08 -7.49 -2.16
C ASN A 263 14.71 -7.78 -2.80
N PHE A 264 13.63 -7.79 -2.01
CA PHE A 264 12.26 -7.91 -2.51
C PHE A 264 11.91 -6.82 -3.53
N SER A 265 12.24 -5.55 -3.20
CA SER A 265 11.95 -4.40 -4.05
C SER A 265 12.69 -4.46 -5.38
N ALA A 266 13.91 -4.98 -5.40
CA ALA A 266 14.68 -5.20 -6.62
C ALA A 266 13.98 -6.23 -7.55
N VAL A 267 13.53 -7.36 -7.00
CA VAL A 267 12.77 -8.37 -7.76
C VAL A 267 11.47 -7.77 -8.33
N ALA A 268 10.72 -7.01 -7.52
CA ALA A 268 9.50 -6.33 -7.96
C ALA A 268 9.78 -5.30 -9.08
N GLN A 269 10.86 -4.54 -8.95
CA GLN A 269 11.34 -3.57 -9.94
C GLN A 269 11.75 -4.25 -11.26
N ARG A 270 12.42 -5.41 -11.19
CA ARG A 270 12.84 -6.17 -12.38
C ARG A 270 11.66 -6.82 -13.10
N LEU A 271 10.69 -7.35 -12.36
CA LEU A 271 9.47 -7.92 -12.93
C LEU A 271 8.50 -6.86 -13.45
N GLY A 272 8.75 -5.58 -13.17
CA GLY A 272 7.86 -4.49 -13.54
C GLY A 272 6.53 -4.54 -12.78
N VAL A 273 6.53 -5.09 -11.56
CA VAL A 273 5.35 -5.11 -10.69
C VAL A 273 5.17 -3.75 -10.03
N TYR A 274 6.23 -3.22 -9.44
CA TYR A 274 6.28 -1.86 -8.92
C TYR A 274 7.69 -1.30 -9.10
N THR A 275 7.79 -0.16 -9.76
CA THR A 275 9.06 0.44 -10.16
C THR A 275 9.21 1.87 -9.64
N ALA A 276 10.44 2.37 -9.66
CA ALA A 276 10.71 3.78 -9.40
C ALA A 276 10.05 4.73 -10.43
N ARG A 277 9.66 4.23 -11.62
CA ARG A 277 8.82 4.99 -12.57
C ARG A 277 7.39 5.09 -12.07
N ASP A 278 6.83 4.00 -11.55
CA ASP A 278 5.49 3.99 -10.96
C ASP A 278 5.38 4.99 -9.81
N TYR A 279 6.41 5.11 -8.97
CA TYR A 279 6.48 6.16 -7.94
C TYR A 279 6.33 7.57 -8.54
N ALA A 280 7.05 7.88 -9.63
CA ALA A 280 6.97 9.17 -10.30
C ALA A 280 5.61 9.39 -10.97
N ASP A 281 5.03 8.34 -11.53
CA ASP A 281 3.73 8.37 -12.21
C ASP A 281 2.58 8.55 -11.22
N ILE A 282 2.65 7.94 -10.03
CA ILE A 282 1.72 8.22 -8.92
C ILE A 282 1.81 9.70 -8.53
N LEU A 283 3.03 10.23 -8.35
CA LEU A 283 3.20 11.64 -7.99
C LEU A 283 2.62 12.58 -9.05
N GLU A 284 2.91 12.35 -10.33
CA GLU A 284 2.35 13.14 -11.43
C GLU A 284 0.82 13.04 -11.48
N PHE A 285 0.29 11.83 -11.28
CA PHE A 285 -1.15 11.62 -11.19
C PHE A 285 -1.77 12.43 -10.06
N LEU A 286 -1.21 12.40 -8.84
CA LEU A 286 -1.76 13.13 -7.70
C LEU A 286 -1.66 14.66 -7.89
N VAL A 287 -0.55 15.15 -8.46
CA VAL A 287 -0.40 16.57 -8.84
C VAL A 287 -1.51 17.02 -9.79
N ASN A 288 -1.81 16.20 -10.80
CA ASN A 288 -2.87 16.49 -11.77
C ASN A 288 -4.26 16.33 -11.16
N LYS A 289 -4.48 15.27 -10.36
CA LYS A 289 -5.76 14.94 -9.72
C LYS A 289 -6.20 16.07 -8.79
N TRP A 290 -5.28 16.65 -8.03
CA TRP A 290 -5.55 17.78 -7.14
C TRP A 290 -5.32 19.15 -7.80
N LYS A 291 -5.02 19.18 -9.10
CA LYS A 291 -4.78 20.40 -9.89
C LYS A 291 -3.79 21.35 -9.21
N VAL A 292 -2.72 20.80 -8.65
CA VAL A 292 -1.78 21.56 -7.80
C VAL A 292 -1.15 22.73 -8.56
N MET A 293 -0.91 22.58 -9.88
CA MET A 293 -0.40 23.66 -10.74
C MET A 293 -1.36 24.85 -10.88
N GLU A 294 -2.67 24.63 -10.74
CA GLU A 294 -3.71 25.64 -10.95
C GLU A 294 -4.04 26.41 -9.64
N LEU A 295 -3.46 26.02 -8.51
CA LEU A 295 -3.70 26.69 -7.23
C LEU A 295 -3.21 28.14 -7.28
N THR A 296 -4.08 29.05 -6.85
CA THR A 296 -3.80 30.49 -6.74
C THR A 296 -4.05 30.98 -5.32
N GLY A 297 -3.61 32.20 -4.98
CA GLY A 297 -3.80 32.75 -3.64
C GLY A 297 -2.90 32.16 -2.54
N LEU A 298 -1.92 31.32 -2.90
CA LEU A 298 -0.97 30.72 -1.97
C LEU A 298 -0.02 31.77 -1.36
N SER A 299 0.51 31.47 -0.17
CA SER A 299 1.59 32.20 0.47
C SER A 299 2.91 32.07 -0.32
N ALA A 300 3.95 32.80 0.09
CA ALA A 300 5.27 32.67 -0.56
C ALA A 300 5.86 31.26 -0.38
N ASP A 301 5.66 30.63 0.77
CA ASP A 301 6.14 29.28 1.02
C ASP A 301 5.23 28.22 0.37
N GLY A 302 3.93 28.48 0.31
CA GLY A 302 2.98 27.69 -0.48
C GLY A 302 3.35 27.64 -1.97
N ARG A 303 3.73 28.77 -2.58
CA ARG A 303 4.23 28.80 -3.98
C ARG A 303 5.53 28.02 -4.17
N LYS A 304 6.49 28.12 -3.24
CA LYS A 304 7.73 27.30 -3.31
C LYS A 304 7.41 25.81 -3.21
N ALA A 305 6.45 25.44 -2.36
CA ALA A 305 5.99 24.06 -2.21
C ALA A 305 5.29 23.56 -3.49
N GLN A 306 4.42 24.38 -4.09
CA GLN A 306 3.78 24.12 -5.37
C GLN A 306 4.82 23.88 -6.47
N ASP A 307 5.76 24.80 -6.67
CA ASP A 307 6.84 24.67 -7.67
C ASP A 307 7.67 23.41 -7.46
N TYR A 308 8.01 23.11 -6.20
CA TYR A 308 8.77 21.92 -5.84
C TYR A 308 8.03 20.63 -6.24
N VAL A 309 6.77 20.50 -5.83
CA VAL A 309 5.97 19.28 -6.07
C VAL A 309 5.73 19.10 -7.57
N CYS A 310 5.34 20.15 -8.29
CA CYS A 310 5.07 20.09 -9.73
C CYS A 310 6.34 19.80 -10.55
N GLY A 311 7.51 20.23 -10.10
CA GLY A 311 8.79 19.95 -10.75
C GLY A 311 9.40 18.58 -10.42
N LEU A 312 8.85 17.85 -9.45
CA LEU A 312 9.46 16.63 -8.92
C LEU A 312 9.28 15.38 -9.79
N PRO A 313 8.11 15.07 -10.40
CA PRO A 313 7.96 13.89 -11.26
C PRO A 313 9.01 13.77 -12.38
N PRO A 314 9.24 14.78 -13.25
CA PRO A 314 10.26 14.68 -14.29
C PRO A 314 11.70 14.65 -13.74
N ARG A 315 11.91 15.06 -12.48
CA ARG A 315 13.21 14.94 -11.82
C ARG A 315 13.46 13.50 -11.36
N ILE A 316 12.45 12.84 -10.79
CA ILE A 316 12.55 11.44 -10.35
C ILE A 316 12.79 10.52 -11.56
N ARG A 317 12.02 10.68 -12.65
CA ARG A 317 12.20 9.89 -13.88
C ARG A 317 13.64 9.96 -14.42
N ARG A 318 14.21 11.17 -14.51
CA ARG A 318 15.60 11.36 -14.96
C ARG A 318 16.66 10.75 -14.05
N LEU A 319 16.39 10.64 -12.74
CA LEU A 319 17.30 9.99 -11.80
C LEU A 319 17.24 8.46 -11.96
N GLU A 320 16.05 7.92 -12.17
CA GLU A 320 15.80 6.50 -12.39
C GLU A 320 16.43 5.99 -13.70
N GLU A 321 16.23 6.70 -14.81
CA GLU A 321 16.87 6.40 -16.11
C GLU A 321 18.40 6.34 -16.01
N ARG A 322 18.99 7.26 -15.22
CA ARG A 322 20.44 7.29 -14.98
C ARG A 322 20.91 6.13 -14.11
N ALA A 323 20.09 5.69 -13.15
CA ALA A 323 20.41 4.55 -12.30
C ALA A 323 20.37 3.25 -13.10
N GLN A 324 19.33 3.05 -13.93
CA GLN A 324 19.22 1.90 -14.84
C GLN A 324 20.36 1.86 -15.86
N GLY A 325 20.72 3.00 -16.46
CA GLY A 325 21.84 3.09 -17.40
C GLY A 325 23.22 2.76 -16.79
N ARG A 326 23.32 2.66 -15.46
CA ARG A 326 24.54 2.30 -14.71
C ARG A 326 24.45 0.93 -14.04
N ALA A 327 23.30 0.27 -14.10
CA ALA A 327 23.09 -1.02 -13.46
C ALA A 327 23.94 -2.09 -14.14
N LYS A 328 24.66 -2.88 -13.34
CA LYS A 328 25.36 -4.10 -13.79
C LYS A 328 24.37 -5.28 -13.75
N GLU A 329 24.77 -6.44 -14.30
CA GLU A 329 24.02 -7.68 -14.09
C GLU A 329 23.77 -7.89 -12.60
N ALA A 330 22.50 -7.95 -12.23
CA ALA A 330 22.09 -8.13 -10.85
C ALA A 330 22.40 -9.56 -10.38
N PRO A 331 22.93 -9.72 -9.15
CA PRO A 331 23.27 -11.03 -8.62
C PRO A 331 22.01 -11.87 -8.39
N ARG A 332 22.19 -13.19 -8.30
CA ARG A 332 21.17 -14.08 -7.76
C ARG A 332 21.33 -14.13 -6.25
N VAL A 333 20.23 -14.05 -5.51
CA VAL A 333 20.24 -14.16 -4.05
C VAL A 333 19.16 -15.13 -3.57
N PRO A 334 19.42 -15.90 -2.50
CA PRO A 334 18.43 -16.79 -1.91
C PRO A 334 17.37 -16.02 -1.12
N PHE A 335 16.12 -16.49 -1.17
CA PHE A 335 15.04 -15.98 -0.32
C PHE A 335 14.48 -17.12 0.54
N SER A 336 14.39 -16.90 1.87
CA SER A 336 13.88 -17.92 2.78
C SER A 336 12.40 -18.26 2.52
N TRP A 337 11.63 -17.32 1.97
CA TRP A 337 10.23 -17.52 1.57
C TRP A 337 10.03 -18.59 0.49
N ILE A 338 11.08 -18.92 -0.26
CA ILE A 338 11.04 -19.96 -1.30
C ILE A 338 12.04 -21.07 -0.98
N PHE A 339 12.22 -21.39 0.30
CA PHE A 339 13.12 -22.45 0.76
C PHE A 339 14.58 -22.23 0.33
N ASP A 340 15.04 -20.98 0.45
CA ASP A 340 16.39 -20.51 0.07
C ASP A 340 16.75 -20.75 -1.41
N ARG A 341 15.76 -20.98 -2.28
CA ARG A 341 15.97 -20.92 -3.72
C ARG A 341 16.34 -19.50 -4.14
N GLU A 342 17.14 -19.39 -5.19
CA GLU A 342 17.68 -18.10 -5.63
C GLU A 342 16.90 -17.50 -6.78
N VAL A 343 16.65 -16.20 -6.73
CA VAL A 343 16.12 -15.39 -7.84
C VAL A 343 17.08 -14.26 -8.18
N GLN A 344 16.96 -13.73 -9.39
CA GLN A 344 17.75 -12.56 -9.79
C GLN A 344 17.13 -11.30 -9.17
N LEU A 345 17.97 -10.47 -8.54
CA LEU A 345 17.57 -9.15 -8.05
C LEU A 345 17.18 -8.20 -9.19
#